data_AF-A0A7Y8CRA8-F1
#
_entry.id   AF-A0A7Y8CRA8-F1
#
_cell.length_a   1.000
_cell.length_b   1.000
_cell.length_c   1.000
_cell.angle_alpha   90.00
_cell.angle_beta   90.00
_cell.angle_gamma   90.00
#
_symmetry.space_group_name_H-M   'P 1'
#
loop_
_entity.id
_entity.type
_entity.pdbx_description
1 polymer ?
#
loop_
_entity_poly.entity_id
_entity_poly.type
_entity_poly.pdbx_seq_one_letter_code
_entity_poly.pdbx_strand_id
1 'polypeptide(L)'
;MNRSFLRSAWLCLAFISPLLIASCSSSDSKGPHATPAAGQLCTSCVDISVKVWKFTPDAGFDVAKLSGMTPASTEGKATVNMQAILKEDQPTEILKRLRKSGRVELVLYTHGITTTGQALPVNVSGGEGKFSAVLLPVALTTDAPDLIRFELNSDVPVGGFIHGAAVFSKGSFSIKEGDALLSLQKVREGYVVWLITTKNPV
;
A
#
# COMPACT_ATOMS: atom_id res chain seq x y z
N MET A 1 14.31 77.55 -4.15
CA MET A 1 14.16 77.38 -5.60
C MET A 1 13.22 76.22 -5.88
N ASN A 2 12.10 76.50 -6.57
CA ASN A 2 11.30 75.69 -7.51
C ASN A 2 11.00 74.21 -7.20
N ARG A 3 9.86 73.61 -7.56
CA ARG A 3 8.50 74.00 -7.99
C ARG A 3 7.83 72.64 -8.17
N SER A 4 6.57 72.55 -7.76
CA SER A 4 5.68 71.41 -7.94
C SER A 4 5.61 70.96 -9.41
N PHE A 5 5.55 69.65 -9.67
CA PHE A 5 4.88 69.13 -10.85
C PHE A 5 3.93 67.99 -10.47
N LEU A 6 2.71 68.18 -10.95
CA LEU A 6 1.47 67.48 -10.68
C LEU A 6 1.25 66.34 -11.68
N ARG A 7 0.38 65.40 -11.27
CA ARG A 7 -0.65 64.73 -12.09
C ARG A 7 -0.23 63.75 -13.18
N SER A 8 -0.59 62.48 -12.98
CA SER A 8 -1.32 61.68 -13.97
C SER A 8 -2.09 60.57 -13.20
N ALA A 9 -3.39 60.81 -12.94
CA ALA A 9 -4.52 60.05 -13.49
C ALA A 9 -4.58 58.59 -12.99
N TRP A 10 -5.42 58.27 -11.98
CA TRP A 10 -6.83 57.84 -12.14
C TRP A 10 -6.94 56.61 -13.07
N LEU A 11 -7.08 55.40 -12.52
CA LEU A 11 -8.33 54.70 -12.15
C LEU A 11 -8.79 53.73 -13.25
N CYS A 12 -9.23 52.55 -12.78
CA CYS A 12 -10.11 51.55 -13.43
C CYS A 12 -9.45 50.31 -14.07
N LEU A 13 -9.50 49.21 -13.31
CA LEU A 13 -9.77 47.80 -13.68
C LEU A 13 -9.42 46.99 -12.41
N ALA A 14 -10.26 46.84 -11.38
CA ALA A 14 -11.59 46.23 -11.38
C ALA A 14 -11.66 45.00 -12.29
N PHE A 15 -11.06 43.88 -11.88
CA PHE A 15 -11.56 42.55 -12.20
C PHE A 15 -11.06 41.51 -11.18
N ILE A 16 -12.04 40.83 -10.57
CA ILE A 16 -11.99 39.48 -9.98
C ILE A 16 -11.55 39.40 -8.50
N SER A 17 -12.53 39.74 -7.66
CA SER A 17 -13.15 38.92 -6.61
C SER A 17 -12.28 38.14 -5.58
N PRO A 18 -12.64 38.23 -4.29
CA PRO A 18 -11.92 37.62 -3.18
C PRO A 18 -12.32 36.14 -2.99
N LEU A 19 -11.33 35.27 -2.80
CA LEU A 19 -11.56 33.92 -2.28
C LEU A 19 -11.97 34.02 -0.81
N LEU A 20 -13.22 33.65 -0.57
CA LEU A 20 -13.86 33.50 0.72
C LEU A 20 -13.04 32.52 1.59
N ILE A 21 -12.35 33.05 2.61
CA ILE A 21 -11.94 32.27 3.78
C ILE A 21 -13.11 32.36 4.76
N ALA A 22 -14.05 31.44 4.61
CA ALA A 22 -15.01 31.16 5.68
C ALA A 22 -14.27 30.40 6.78
N SER A 23 -13.89 31.15 7.81
CA SER A 23 -13.54 30.62 9.13
C SER A 23 -14.85 30.20 9.83
N CYS A 24 -14.94 28.95 10.27
CA CYS A 24 -15.84 28.57 11.36
C CYS A 24 -15.01 27.84 12.42
N SER A 25 -14.79 28.52 13.54
CA SER A 25 -14.23 27.94 14.76
C SER A 25 -15.35 27.40 15.66
N SER A 26 -15.07 26.21 16.21
CA SER A 26 -15.49 25.61 17.50
C SER A 26 -16.88 25.90 18.10
N SER A 27 -17.58 24.82 18.47
CA SER A 27 -18.29 24.75 19.76
C SER A 27 -18.23 23.33 20.32
N ASP A 28 -17.64 23.23 21.51
CA ASP A 28 -17.69 22.09 22.43
C ASP A 28 -19.08 22.07 23.07
N SER A 29 -19.82 20.96 22.97
CA SER A 29 -21.03 20.73 23.79
C SER A 29 -21.26 19.24 24.04
N LYS A 30 -21.46 18.90 25.32
CA LYS A 30 -21.62 17.55 25.87
C LYS A 30 -22.96 16.91 25.49
N GLY A 31 -22.89 15.83 24.71
CA GLY A 31 -23.74 14.62 24.75
C GLY A 31 -25.14 14.69 24.12
N PRO A 32 -25.83 13.53 23.91
CA PRO A 32 -25.34 12.19 23.63
C PRO A 32 -25.86 11.65 22.26
N HIS A 33 -25.17 10.63 21.73
CA HIS A 33 -25.59 9.80 20.58
C HIS A 33 -25.86 10.51 19.24
N ALA A 34 -24.79 10.89 18.55
CA ALA A 34 -24.76 10.65 17.11
C ALA A 34 -24.38 9.18 16.93
N THR A 35 -25.40 8.33 16.81
CA THR A 35 -25.27 6.97 16.29
C THR A 35 -24.41 7.04 15.02
N PRO A 36 -23.36 6.21 14.84
CA PRO A 36 -22.72 6.12 13.54
C PRO A 36 -23.82 5.78 12.54
N ALA A 37 -23.95 6.60 11.50
CA ALA A 37 -24.87 6.33 10.41
C ALA A 37 -24.68 4.88 10.00
N ALA A 38 -25.78 4.13 10.05
CA ALA A 38 -25.85 2.71 9.74
C ALA A 38 -25.00 2.41 8.50
N GLY A 39 -24.09 1.43 8.63
CA GLY A 39 -23.11 1.08 7.63
C GLY A 39 -23.73 1.00 6.25
N GLN A 40 -23.37 1.97 5.41
CA GLN A 40 -23.73 1.93 4.00
C GLN A 40 -23.01 0.70 3.43
N LEU A 41 -23.79 -0.34 3.13
CA LEU A 41 -23.30 -1.57 2.52
C LEU A 41 -22.62 -1.21 1.21
N CYS A 42 -21.31 -1.15 1.24
CA CYS A 42 -20.50 -0.90 0.06
C CYS A 42 -20.27 -2.24 -0.64
N THR A 43 -21.20 -2.62 -1.51
CA THR A 43 -21.20 -3.91 -2.21
C THR A 43 -20.03 -4.08 -3.19
N SER A 44 -19.31 -3.00 -3.50
CA SER A 44 -18.11 -2.99 -4.35
C SER A 44 -16.83 -2.62 -3.60
N CYS A 45 -16.89 -2.48 -2.27
CA CYS A 45 -15.70 -2.22 -1.48
C CYS A 45 -14.89 -3.49 -1.29
N VAL A 46 -13.58 -3.33 -1.15
CA VAL A 46 -12.64 -4.38 -0.75
C VAL A 46 -11.86 -3.87 0.43
N ASP A 47 -11.89 -4.63 1.52
CA ASP A 47 -10.99 -4.44 2.64
C ASP A 47 -9.67 -5.13 2.30
N ILE A 48 -8.58 -4.37 2.32
CA ILE A 48 -7.24 -4.85 2.03
C ILE A 48 -6.33 -4.56 3.21
N SER A 49 -5.67 -5.60 3.72
CA SER A 49 -4.57 -5.47 4.67
C SER A 49 -3.25 -5.83 4.00
N VAL A 50 -2.22 -5.03 4.24
CA VAL A 50 -0.86 -5.26 3.75
C VAL A 50 0.08 -5.33 4.93
N LYS A 51 0.88 -6.41 4.98
CA LYS A 51 1.96 -6.58 5.93
C LYS A 51 3.26 -6.82 5.19
N VAL A 52 4.32 -6.18 5.64
CA VAL A 52 5.66 -6.32 5.06
C VAL A 52 6.65 -6.67 6.16
N TRP A 53 7.42 -7.72 5.93
CA TRP A 53 8.52 -8.11 6.79
C TRP A 53 9.85 -8.15 6.04
N LYS A 54 10.93 -7.87 6.76
CA LYS A 54 12.27 -8.30 6.37
C LYS A 54 12.51 -9.68 6.94
N PHE A 55 12.96 -10.60 6.10
CA PHE A 55 13.30 -11.96 6.50
C PHE A 55 14.75 -12.26 6.15
N THR A 56 15.55 -12.59 7.16
CA THR A 56 16.92 -13.08 7.01
C THR A 56 16.91 -14.58 7.34
N PRO A 57 17.06 -15.46 6.33
CA PRO A 57 17.04 -16.90 6.55
C PRO A 57 18.27 -17.39 7.32
N ASP A 58 18.09 -18.46 8.10
CA ASP A 58 19.19 -19.24 8.61
C ASP A 58 19.92 -19.98 7.46
N ALA A 59 21.17 -20.36 7.70
CA ALA A 59 21.96 -21.07 6.71
C ALA A 59 21.25 -22.37 6.25
N GLY A 60 21.13 -22.56 4.93
CA GLY A 60 20.51 -23.75 4.33
C GLY A 60 18.99 -23.70 4.19
N PHE A 61 18.32 -22.61 4.60
CA PHE A 61 16.91 -22.43 4.30
C PHE A 61 16.67 -22.14 2.82
N ASP A 62 15.73 -22.89 2.23
CA ASP A 62 15.36 -22.76 0.83
C ASP A 62 13.88 -22.36 0.72
N VAL A 63 13.65 -21.12 0.27
CA VAL A 63 12.31 -20.57 0.07
C VAL A 63 11.49 -21.38 -0.95
N ALA A 64 12.13 -22.05 -1.91
CA ALA A 64 11.43 -22.88 -2.89
C ALA A 64 10.76 -24.11 -2.24
N LYS A 65 11.18 -24.50 -1.03
CA LYS A 65 10.56 -25.60 -0.27
C LYS A 65 9.34 -25.17 0.54
N LEU A 66 9.02 -23.87 0.57
CA LEU A 66 7.76 -23.41 1.16
C LEU A 66 6.60 -23.87 0.25
N SER A 67 5.72 -24.68 0.82
CA SER A 67 4.56 -25.25 0.12
C SER A 67 3.73 -24.14 -0.56
N GLY A 68 3.38 -24.34 -1.83
CA GLY A 68 2.57 -23.40 -2.60
C GLY A 68 3.33 -22.22 -3.21
N MET A 69 4.64 -22.09 -2.97
CA MET A 69 5.47 -21.07 -3.61
C MET A 69 5.80 -21.45 -5.05
N THR A 70 5.53 -20.53 -5.97
CA THR A 70 5.94 -20.60 -7.38
C THR A 70 6.77 -19.38 -7.75
N PRO A 71 7.72 -19.48 -8.68
CA PRO A 71 8.41 -18.30 -9.22
C PRO A 71 7.38 -17.31 -9.78
N ALA A 72 7.50 -16.04 -9.40
CA ALA A 72 6.69 -14.96 -9.95
C ALA A 72 7.08 -14.73 -11.42
N SER A 73 6.10 -14.49 -12.29
CA SER A 73 6.36 -14.11 -13.68
C SER A 73 7.10 -12.77 -13.73
N THR A 74 8.34 -12.77 -14.22
CA THR A 74 9.19 -11.58 -14.28
C THR A 74 9.05 -10.90 -15.65
N GLU A 75 8.22 -9.88 -15.73
CA GLU A 75 8.46 -8.80 -16.70
C GLU A 75 9.38 -7.76 -16.04
N GLY A 76 10.69 -7.96 -16.18
CA GLY A 76 11.71 -6.98 -15.80
C GLY A 76 12.52 -7.32 -14.54
N LYS A 77 13.83 -7.53 -14.76
CA LYS A 77 14.94 -7.71 -13.81
C LYS A 77 14.95 -8.98 -12.94
N ALA A 78 16.05 -9.72 -13.13
CA ALA A 78 16.36 -11.02 -12.57
C ALA A 78 16.55 -11.01 -11.04
N THR A 79 15.45 -11.08 -10.31
CA THR A 79 15.43 -11.57 -8.93
C THR A 79 14.39 -12.68 -8.84
N VAL A 80 14.76 -13.81 -8.22
CA VAL A 80 13.83 -14.92 -8.00
C VAL A 80 12.83 -14.46 -6.95
N ASN A 81 11.76 -13.83 -7.43
CA ASN A 81 10.61 -13.51 -6.61
C ASN A 81 9.74 -14.75 -6.56
N MET A 82 9.31 -15.15 -5.37
CA MET A 82 8.41 -16.30 -5.18
C MET A 82 7.05 -15.78 -4.74
N GLN A 83 5.98 -16.36 -5.26
CA GLN A 83 4.62 -15.99 -4.93
C GLN A 83 3.76 -17.22 -4.65
N ALA A 84 2.83 -17.06 -3.73
CA ALA A 84 1.79 -18.03 -3.45
C ALA A 84 0.45 -17.31 -3.25
N ILE A 85 -0.61 -17.87 -3.83
CA ILE A 85 -1.99 -17.53 -3.47
C ILE A 85 -2.43 -18.58 -2.46
N LEU A 86 -2.80 -18.12 -1.28
CA LEU A 86 -3.00 -18.93 -0.09
C LEU A 86 -4.42 -18.79 0.42
N LYS A 87 -4.97 -19.85 1.01
CA LYS A 87 -6.21 -19.77 1.80
C LYS A 87 -5.94 -19.26 3.21
N GLU A 88 -6.99 -18.77 3.88
CA GLU A 88 -6.94 -17.90 5.08
C GLU A 88 -6.05 -18.39 6.24
N ASP A 89 -5.89 -19.70 6.42
CA ASP A 89 -5.10 -20.32 7.48
C ASP A 89 -3.59 -20.42 7.15
N GLN A 90 -3.25 -20.51 5.87
CA GLN A 90 -1.88 -20.77 5.41
C GLN A 90 -0.88 -19.61 5.63
N PRO A 91 -1.25 -18.31 5.52
CA PRO A 91 -0.32 -17.21 5.80
C PRO A 91 0.26 -17.27 7.21
N THR A 92 -0.54 -17.67 8.20
CA THR A 92 -0.10 -17.77 9.59
C THR A 92 0.90 -18.90 9.76
N GLU A 93 0.67 -20.05 9.13
CA GLU A 93 1.59 -21.18 9.17
C GLU A 93 2.91 -20.90 8.44
N ILE A 94 2.87 -20.22 7.29
CA ILE A 94 4.09 -19.82 6.59
C ILE A 94 4.89 -18.81 7.42
N LEU A 95 4.24 -17.81 8.02
CA LEU A 95 4.93 -16.88 8.92
C LEU A 95 5.56 -17.57 10.13
N LYS A 96 4.89 -18.59 10.71
CA LYS A 96 5.48 -19.42 11.76
C LYS A 96 6.73 -20.17 11.26
N ARG A 97 6.69 -20.74 10.04
CA ARG A 97 7.85 -21.42 9.45
C ARG A 97 9.01 -20.47 9.18
N LEU A 98 8.74 -19.27 8.66
CA LEU A 98 9.75 -18.23 8.45
C LEU A 98 10.41 -17.85 9.77
N ARG A 99 9.63 -17.60 10.83
CA ARG A 99 10.17 -17.29 12.17
C ARG A 99 10.99 -18.41 12.81
N LYS A 100 10.72 -19.67 12.43
CA LYS A 100 11.49 -20.82 12.91
C LYS A 100 12.79 -21.05 12.14
N SER A 101 12.95 -20.42 10.97
CA SER A 101 14.03 -20.69 10.03
C SER A 101 14.84 -19.42 9.70
N GLY A 102 14.80 -18.43 10.60
CA GLY A 102 15.50 -17.17 10.44
C GLY A 102 14.87 -16.04 11.24
N ARG A 103 15.39 -14.83 11.04
CA ARG A 103 14.92 -13.61 11.69
C ARG A 103 13.87 -12.91 10.84
N VAL A 104 12.71 -12.62 11.43
CA VAL A 104 11.59 -11.93 10.78
C VAL A 104 11.29 -10.63 11.53
N GLU A 105 11.34 -9.50 10.83
CA GLU A 105 11.12 -8.16 11.39
C GLU A 105 9.96 -7.48 10.65
N LEU A 106 8.91 -7.08 11.36
CA LEU A 106 7.78 -6.36 10.76
C LEU A 106 8.20 -4.93 10.47
N VAL A 107 8.07 -4.51 9.22
CA VAL A 107 8.43 -3.16 8.77
C VAL A 107 7.20 -2.30 8.53
N LEU A 108 6.14 -2.91 7.98
CA LEU A 108 4.92 -2.20 7.62
C LEU A 108 3.71 -3.05 7.94
N TYR A 109 2.72 -2.42 8.56
CA TYR A 109 1.34 -2.88 8.57
C TYR A 109 0.45 -1.71 8.17
N THR A 110 -0.37 -1.92 7.15
CA THR A 110 -1.41 -0.98 6.77
C THR A 110 -2.68 -1.71 6.42
N HIS A 111 -3.78 -0.99 6.53
CA HIS A 111 -5.12 -1.44 6.24
C HIS A 111 -5.83 -0.30 5.49
N GLY A 112 -6.63 -0.66 4.50
CA GLY A 112 -7.40 0.29 3.74
C GLY A 112 -8.60 -0.36 3.08
N ILE A 113 -9.63 0.45 2.86
CA ILE A 113 -10.82 0.07 2.11
C ILE A 113 -10.80 0.88 0.82
N THR A 114 -10.99 0.20 -0.31
CA THR A 114 -11.08 0.84 -1.63
C THR A 114 -12.20 0.18 -2.45
N THR A 115 -12.50 0.69 -3.63
CA THR A 115 -13.53 0.18 -4.54
C THR A 115 -12.94 -0.26 -5.87
N THR A 116 -13.73 -0.97 -6.67
CA THR A 116 -13.38 -1.35 -8.05
C THR A 116 -12.89 -0.13 -8.85
N GLY A 117 -11.72 -0.27 -9.48
CA GLY A 117 -11.11 0.77 -10.32
C GLY A 117 -10.37 1.87 -9.55
N GLN A 118 -10.48 1.91 -8.22
CA GLN A 118 -9.74 2.85 -7.39
C GLN A 118 -8.48 2.20 -6.82
N ALA A 119 -7.32 2.74 -7.21
CA ALA A 119 -6.04 2.28 -6.69
C ALA A 119 -5.90 2.63 -5.20
N LEU A 120 -5.41 1.67 -4.42
CA LEU A 120 -4.97 1.83 -3.04
C LEU A 120 -3.43 1.89 -3.00
N PRO A 121 -2.84 3.09 -2.98
CA PRO A 121 -1.41 3.24 -2.81
C PRO A 121 -1.01 3.01 -1.35
N VAL A 122 0.06 2.26 -1.16
CA VAL A 122 0.73 2.06 0.11
C VAL A 122 2.18 2.50 -0.08
N ASN A 123 2.68 3.40 0.76
CA ASN A 123 4.07 3.83 0.69
C ASN A 123 4.60 4.14 2.08
N VAL A 124 5.71 3.53 2.44
CA VAL A 124 6.45 3.81 3.67
C VAL A 124 7.92 3.90 3.36
N SER A 125 8.57 4.92 3.90
CA SER A 125 10.00 5.14 3.82
C SER A 125 10.58 5.35 5.23
N GLY A 126 11.74 4.78 5.48
CA GLY A 126 12.43 4.90 6.77
C GLY A 126 13.83 4.30 6.72
N GLY A 127 14.45 4.16 7.89
CA GLY A 127 15.79 3.56 8.02
C GLY A 127 15.87 2.11 7.52
N GLU A 128 14.75 1.39 7.57
CA GLU A 128 14.63 0.01 7.07
C GLU A 128 14.55 -0.09 5.54
N GLY A 129 14.28 1.03 4.87
CA GLY A 129 14.14 1.14 3.42
C GLY A 129 12.88 1.85 2.97
N LYS A 130 12.60 1.73 1.67
CA LYS A 130 11.40 2.24 1.02
C LYS A 130 10.58 1.08 0.51
N PHE A 131 9.32 1.04 0.89
CA PHE A 131 8.39 -0.04 0.56
C PHE A 131 7.14 0.62 0.00
N SER A 132 6.82 0.32 -1.25
CA SER A 132 5.62 0.83 -1.89
C SER A 132 4.85 -0.26 -2.60
N ALA A 133 3.53 -0.25 -2.45
CA ALA A 133 2.62 -1.08 -3.19
C ALA A 133 1.52 -0.24 -3.85
N VAL A 134 1.07 -0.64 -5.02
CA VAL A 134 -0.16 -0.13 -5.64
C VAL A 134 -1.08 -1.32 -5.84
N LEU A 135 -2.24 -1.29 -5.19
CA LEU A 135 -3.24 -2.37 -5.26
C LEU A 135 -4.48 -1.83 -5.96
N LEU A 136 -4.88 -2.46 -7.06
CA LEU A 136 -6.02 -2.04 -7.87
C LEU A 136 -7.03 -3.18 -7.95
N PRO A 137 -8.15 -3.11 -7.22
CA PRO A 137 -9.27 -4.01 -7.44
C PRO A 137 -9.85 -3.79 -8.83
N VAL A 138 -10.04 -4.89 -9.57
CA VAL A 138 -10.62 -4.88 -10.92
C VAL A 138 -11.74 -5.91 -10.96
N ALA A 139 -12.86 -5.53 -11.56
CA ALA A 139 -13.95 -6.43 -11.85
C ALA A 139 -13.86 -6.89 -13.32
N LEU A 140 -14.05 -8.19 -13.56
CA LEU A 140 -13.98 -8.78 -14.90
C LEU A 140 -15.35 -8.88 -15.55
N THR A 141 -16.37 -9.21 -14.76
CA THR A 141 -17.71 -9.51 -15.27
C THR A 141 -18.85 -8.80 -14.55
N THR A 142 -18.66 -8.41 -13.30
CA THR A 142 -19.66 -7.76 -12.45
C THR A 142 -19.20 -6.38 -11.98
N ASP A 143 -20.00 -5.65 -11.21
CA ASP A 143 -19.51 -4.43 -10.52
C ASP A 143 -18.69 -4.77 -9.27
N ALA A 144 -18.80 -6.01 -8.78
CA ALA A 144 -18.01 -6.55 -7.68
C ALA A 144 -16.59 -6.92 -8.16
N PRO A 145 -15.55 -6.56 -7.40
CA PRO A 145 -14.16 -6.80 -7.79
C PRO A 145 -13.79 -8.29 -7.69
N ASP A 146 -13.23 -8.82 -8.78
CA ASP A 146 -12.90 -10.24 -8.94
C ASP A 146 -11.40 -10.52 -8.78
N LEU A 147 -10.56 -9.49 -8.96
CA LEU A 147 -9.10 -9.59 -8.83
C LEU A 147 -8.50 -8.33 -8.22
N ILE A 148 -7.30 -8.47 -7.66
CA ILE A 148 -6.39 -7.36 -7.39
C ILE A 148 -5.24 -7.44 -8.36
N ARG A 149 -5.03 -6.38 -9.14
CA ARG A 149 -3.74 -6.11 -9.78
C ARG A 149 -2.83 -5.44 -8.78
N PHE A 150 -1.57 -5.86 -8.73
CA PHE A 150 -0.62 -5.33 -7.79
C PHE A 150 0.71 -4.97 -8.45
N GLU A 151 1.34 -3.94 -7.90
CA GLU A 151 2.73 -3.60 -8.12
C GLU A 151 3.39 -3.43 -6.75
N LEU A 152 4.48 -4.14 -6.49
CA LEU A 152 5.22 -4.16 -5.22
C LEU A 152 6.65 -3.75 -5.50
N ASN A 153 7.14 -2.78 -4.75
CA ASN A 153 8.50 -2.29 -4.85
C ASN A 153 9.12 -2.20 -3.45
N SER A 154 10.32 -2.76 -3.33
CA SER A 154 11.12 -2.68 -2.10
C SER A 154 12.50 -2.18 -2.46
N ASP A 155 12.97 -1.16 -1.76
CA ASP A 155 14.33 -0.63 -1.83
C ASP A 155 14.93 -0.69 -0.43
N VAL A 156 15.74 -1.71 -0.19
CA VAL A 156 16.30 -2.00 1.15
C VAL A 156 17.77 -1.53 1.21
N PRO A 157 18.12 -0.58 2.11
CA PRO A 157 19.47 -0.05 2.25
C PRO A 157 20.49 -1.15 2.46
N VAL A 158 21.70 -0.96 1.90
CA VAL A 158 22.79 -1.92 2.06
C VAL A 158 24.03 -1.20 2.54
N GLY A 159 24.61 -1.65 3.65
CA GLY A 159 25.92 -1.16 4.12
C GLY A 159 25.99 0.35 4.36
N GLY A 160 24.89 0.99 4.78
CA GLY A 160 24.81 2.43 5.02
C GLY A 160 24.55 3.28 3.76
N PHE A 161 24.44 2.67 2.57
CA PHE A 161 24.06 3.38 1.35
C PHE A 161 22.53 3.49 1.21
N ILE A 162 22.07 4.70 0.86
CA ILE A 162 20.66 5.08 0.75
C ILE A 162 19.97 4.45 -0.48
N HIS A 163 20.74 4.08 -1.50
CA HIS A 163 20.26 3.32 -2.65
C HIS A 163 20.58 1.84 -2.46
N GLY A 164 19.54 1.10 -2.10
CA GLY A 164 19.61 -0.28 -1.69
C GLY A 164 19.45 -1.28 -2.83
N ALA A 165 19.18 -2.53 -2.46
CA ALA A 165 18.74 -3.55 -3.41
C ALA A 165 17.27 -3.30 -3.76
N ALA A 166 17.03 -2.55 -4.84
CA ALA A 166 15.70 -2.30 -5.36
C ALA A 166 15.16 -3.53 -6.10
N VAL A 167 13.98 -4.00 -5.69
CA VAL A 167 13.29 -5.16 -6.26
C VAL A 167 11.83 -4.84 -6.52
N PHE A 168 11.36 -5.32 -7.66
CA PHE A 168 10.02 -5.06 -8.16
C PHE A 168 9.29 -6.37 -8.46
N SER A 169 7.99 -6.40 -8.20
CA SER A 169 7.10 -7.48 -8.62
C SER A 169 5.76 -6.90 -9.01
N LYS A 170 5.19 -7.42 -10.09
CA LYS A 170 3.82 -7.10 -10.51
C LYS A 170 3.05 -8.36 -10.84
N GLY A 171 1.73 -8.27 -10.80
CA GLY A 171 0.88 -9.38 -11.16
C GLY A 171 -0.57 -9.14 -10.79
N SER A 172 -1.33 -10.23 -10.72
CA SER A 172 -2.71 -10.20 -10.25
C SER A 172 -3.06 -11.48 -9.51
N PHE A 173 -3.94 -11.39 -8.53
CA PHE A 173 -4.55 -12.55 -7.89
C PHE A 173 -6.06 -12.35 -7.73
N SER A 174 -6.81 -13.44 -7.73
CA SER A 174 -8.27 -13.41 -7.57
C SER A 174 -8.67 -13.01 -6.14
N ILE A 175 -9.73 -12.21 -6.03
CA ILE A 175 -10.35 -11.89 -4.75
C ILE A 175 -11.39 -12.97 -4.48
N LYS A 176 -11.01 -13.98 -3.69
CA LYS A 176 -11.98 -14.88 -3.07
C LYS A 176 -11.89 -14.68 -1.57
N GLU A 177 -13.01 -14.90 -0.87
CA GLU A 177 -13.05 -14.76 0.57
C GLU A 177 -12.00 -15.68 1.21
N GLY A 178 -11.14 -15.08 2.06
CA GLY A 178 -10.04 -15.79 2.71
C GLY A 178 -8.79 -15.97 1.84
N ASP A 179 -8.76 -15.55 0.58
CA ASP A 179 -7.55 -15.61 -0.24
C ASP A 179 -6.54 -14.53 0.19
N ALA A 180 -5.26 -14.90 0.12
CA ALA A 180 -4.13 -14.03 0.44
C ALA A 180 -3.01 -14.21 -0.58
N LEU A 181 -2.40 -13.11 -1.00
CA LEU A 181 -1.15 -13.13 -1.75
C LEU A 181 0.03 -13.04 -0.79
N LEU A 182 0.92 -14.02 -0.87
CA LEU A 182 2.23 -13.97 -0.25
C LEU A 182 3.29 -13.83 -1.35
N SER A 183 4.12 -12.79 -1.27
CA SER A 183 5.21 -12.52 -2.22
C SER A 183 6.52 -12.35 -1.48
N LEU A 184 7.54 -13.11 -1.87
CA LEU A 184 8.89 -13.07 -1.32
C LEU A 184 9.81 -12.50 -2.38
N GLN A 185 10.27 -11.28 -2.17
CA GLN A 185 11.21 -10.61 -3.04
C GLN A 185 12.64 -10.84 -2.54
N LYS A 186 13.47 -11.53 -3.34
CA LYS A 186 14.86 -11.79 -2.96
C LYS A 186 15.65 -10.48 -2.97
N VAL A 187 16.15 -10.09 -1.79
CA VAL A 187 17.15 -9.02 -1.64
C VAL A 187 18.46 -9.65 -1.16
N ARG A 188 19.62 -9.01 -1.37
CA ARG A 188 20.97 -9.58 -1.13
C ARG A 188 21.03 -10.72 -0.09
N GLU A 189 20.95 -10.39 1.20
CA GLU A 189 21.13 -11.32 2.32
C GLU A 189 19.81 -11.91 2.85
N GLY A 190 18.67 -11.59 2.24
CA GLY A 190 17.37 -11.95 2.80
C GLY A 190 16.24 -11.87 1.79
N TYR A 191 15.05 -11.58 2.30
CA TYR A 191 13.84 -11.43 1.52
C TYR A 191 13.00 -10.30 2.11
N VAL A 192 12.29 -9.59 1.24
CA VAL A 192 11.14 -8.79 1.65
C VAL A 192 9.89 -9.64 1.44
N VAL A 193 9.15 -9.87 2.51
CA VAL A 193 7.95 -10.71 2.55
C VAL A 193 6.74 -9.78 2.57
N TRP A 194 5.96 -9.80 1.50
CA TRP A 194 4.68 -9.10 1.38
C TRP A 194 3.55 -10.09 1.62
N LEU A 195 2.65 -9.78 2.54
CA LEU A 195 1.37 -10.47 2.69
C LEU A 195 0.25 -9.47 2.44
N ILE A 196 -0.59 -9.77 1.46
CA ILE A 196 -1.77 -8.98 1.11
C ILE A 196 -2.97 -9.89 1.31
N THR A 197 -3.87 -9.51 2.21
CA THR A 197 -5.10 -10.24 2.49
C THR A 197 -6.30 -9.39 2.13
N THR A 198 -7.32 -10.00 1.55
CA THR A 198 -8.56 -9.32 1.18
C THR A 198 -9.74 -9.86 1.96
N LYS A 199 -10.66 -8.97 2.33
CA LYS A 199 -12.00 -9.34 2.79
C LYS A 199 -13.04 -8.59 1.98
N ASN A 200 -14.03 -9.30 1.49
CA ASN A 200 -15.21 -8.66 0.89
C ASN A 200 -16.14 -8.25 2.04
N PRO A 201 -16.69 -7.03 2.03
CA PRO A 201 -17.82 -6.72 2.90
C PRO A 201 -18.99 -7.63 2.53
N VAL A 202 -19.55 -8.29 3.54
CA VAL A 202 -20.77 -9.09 3.47
C VAL A 202 -21.99 -8.17 3.52
#